data_AF-A0A2K8T424-F1
#
_entry.id   AF-A0A2K8T424-F1
#
_cell.length_a   1.000
_cell.length_b   1.000
_cell.length_c   1.000
_cell.angle_alpha   90.00
_cell.angle_beta   90.00
_cell.angle_gamma   90.00
#
_symmetry.space_group_name_H-M   'P 1'
#
loop_
_entity.id
_entity.type
_entity.pdbx_description
1 polymer ?
#
loop_
_entity_poly.entity_id
_entity_poly.type
_entity_poly.pdbx_seq_one_letter_code
_entity_poly.pdbx_strand_id
1 'polypeptide(L)' 'MPEAVLKGRVALVTGVSRRKEIGKAIAQQLAMLGADVFILRMGMKEDKVNLIWIT' A
#
# COMPACT_ATOMS: atom_id res chain seq x y z
N MET A 1 -4.96 13.16 15.31
CA MET A 1 -4.56 12.47 14.07
C MET A 1 -3.11 12.08 14.27
N PRO A 2 -2.69 10.81 14.13
CA PRO A 2 -1.28 10.50 14.23
C PRO A 2 -0.56 11.37 13.20
N GLU A 3 0.46 12.08 13.65
CA GLU A 3 1.39 12.79 12.78
C GLU A 3 1.85 11.86 11.65
N ALA A 4 2.18 12.41 10.48
CA ALA A 4 2.64 11.64 9.33
C ALA A 4 4.05 11.08 9.58
N VAL A 5 4.19 10.18 10.57
CA VAL A 5 5.45 9.59 11.05
C VAL A 5 6.20 8.85 9.96
N LEU A 6 5.53 8.44 8.88
CA LEU A 6 6.13 7.78 7.74
C LEU A 6 6.32 8.70 6.52
N LYS A 7 6.12 10.02 6.64
CA LYS A 7 6.32 10.96 5.54
C LYS A 7 7.73 10.83 4.95
N GLY A 8 7.79 10.68 3.62
CA GLY A 8 9.05 10.52 2.88
C GLY A 8 9.68 9.12 3.01
N ARG A 9 8.95 8.13 3.55
CA ARG A 9 9.35 6.73 3.60
C ARG A 9 8.58 5.92 2.56
N VAL A 10 9.23 4.92 2.01
CA VAL A 10 8.64 3.98 1.04
C VAL A 10 8.37 2.65 1.73
N ALA A 11 7.20 2.06 1.48
CA ALA A 11 6.83 0.73 1.99
C ALA A 11 6.42 -0.21 0.86
N LEU A 12 7.03 -1.39 0.79
CA LEU A 12 6.60 -2.48 -0.09
C LEU A 12 5.78 -3.49 0.72
N VAL A 13 4.50 -3.65 0.38
CA VAL A 13 3.58 -4.59 1.04
C VAL A 13 3.30 -5.77 0.12
N THR A 14 3.70 -6.95 0.55
CA THR A 14 3.52 -8.22 -0.18
C THR A 14 2.31 -8.99 0.32
N GLY A 15 1.80 -9.94 -0.46
CA GLY A 15 0.73 -10.84 0.00
C GLY A 15 -0.61 -10.14 0.17
N VAL A 16 -0.86 -9.10 -0.62
CA VAL A 16 -2.15 -8.38 -0.64
C VAL A 16 -3.07 -9.02 -1.68
N SER A 17 -4.15 -9.67 -1.25
CA SER A 17 -5.20 -10.17 -2.16
C SER A 17 -6.47 -9.31 -2.15
N ARG A 18 -7.43 -9.67 -3.02
CA ARG A 18 -8.70 -8.97 -3.20
C ARG A 18 -9.73 -9.31 -2.12
N ARG A 19 -9.57 -10.39 -1.35
CA ARG A 19 -10.54 -10.83 -0.34
C ARG A 19 -10.07 -10.41 1.05
N LYS A 20 -10.64 -9.33 1.61
CA LYS A 20 -10.52 -8.87 3.02
C LYS A 20 -9.29 -9.42 3.77
N GLU A 21 -8.11 -8.88 3.49
CA GLU A 21 -6.86 -9.39 4.04
C GLU A 21 -6.08 -8.36 4.84
N ILE A 22 -5.29 -8.87 5.78
CA ILE A 22 -4.39 -8.12 6.64
C ILE A 22 -3.45 -7.24 5.81
N GLY A 23 -2.92 -7.74 4.69
CA GLY A 23 -2.04 -6.97 3.81
C GLY A 23 -2.68 -5.69 3.27
N LYS A 24 -3.99 -5.72 2.96
CA LYS A 24 -4.72 -4.51 2.52
C LYS A 24 -4.85 -3.51 3.66
N ALA A 25 -5.22 -3.97 4.86
CA ALA A 25 -5.36 -3.11 6.03
C ALA A 25 -4.02 -2.47 6.43
N ILE A 26 -2.92 -3.23 6.35
CA ILE A 26 -1.56 -2.74 6.58
C ILE A 26 -1.21 -1.65 5.55
N ALA A 27 -1.41 -1.91 4.26
CA ALA A 27 -1.12 -0.93 3.21
C ALA A 27 -1.89 0.39 3.43
N GLN A 28 -3.16 0.30 3.83
CA GLN A 28 -3.99 1.48 4.14
C GLN A 28 -3.48 2.24 5.36
N GLN A 29 -3.14 1.54 6.45
CA GLN A 29 -2.57 2.15 7.66
C GLN A 29 -1.24 2.86 7.36
N LEU A 30 -0.34 2.24 6.59
CA LEU A 30 0.95 2.83 6.21
C LEU A 30 0.78 4.10 5.37
N ALA A 31 -0.15 4.08 4.41
CA ALA A 31 -0.48 5.26 3.60
C ALA A 31 -1.06 6.39 4.46
N MET A 32 -1.96 6.08 5.41
CA MET A 32 -2.52 7.06 6.34
C MET A 32 -1.45 7.71 7.25
N LEU A 33 -0.36 7.00 7.53
CA LEU A 33 0.79 7.52 8.28
C LEU A 33 1.79 8.28 7.39
N GLY A 34 1.53 8.41 6.09
CA GLY A 34 2.29 9.22 5.14
C GLY A 34 3.36 8.48 4.32
N ALA A 35 3.36 7.16 4.29
CA ALA A 35 4.28 6.39 3.46
C ALA A 35 3.86 6.36 1.98
N ASP A 36 4.83 6.32 1.07
CA ASP A 36 4.62 5.92 -0.32
C ASP A 36 4.55 4.39 -0.41
N VAL A 37 3.36 3.85 -0.70
CA VAL A 37 3.11 2.39 -0.59
C VAL A 37 3.06 1.70 -1.95
N PHE A 38 3.89 0.69 -2.13
CA PHE A 38 3.88 -0.25 -3.25
C PHE A 38 3.26 -1.58 -2.83
N ILE A 39 2.46 -2.19 -3.70
CA ILE A 39 1.79 -3.46 -3.40
C ILE A 39 2.25 -4.54 -4.37
N LEU A 40 2.75 -5.66 -3.83
CA LEU A 40 3.10 -6.85 -4.60
C LEU A 40 2.06 -7.96 -4.38
N ARG A 41 1.46 -8.43 -5.47
CA ARG A 41 0.49 -9.53 -5.48
C ARG A 41 1.08 -10.71 -6.24
N MET A 42 1.06 -11.90 -5.62
CA MET A 42 1.47 -13.13 -6.29
C MET A 42 0.25 -13.76 -6.98
N GLY A 43 0.14 -13.60 -8.30
CA GLY A 43 -0.99 -14.15 -9.08
C GLY A 43 -1.28 -13.41 -10.39
N MET A 44 -0.51 -13.77 -11.43
CA MET A 44 -0.73 -13.63 -12.88
C MET A 44 -1.02 -12.24 -13.51
N LYS A 45 -0.14 -11.93 -14.50
CA LYS A 45 -0.03 -10.81 -15.45
C LYS A 45 0.01 -9.41 -14.83
N GLU A 46 0.88 -8.57 -15.39
CA GLU A 46 1.05 -7.17 -15.03
C GLU A 46 -0.28 -6.40 -15.19
N ASP A 47 -1.13 -6.49 -14.19
CA ASP A 47 -2.10 -5.43 -13.94
C ASP A 47 -1.26 -4.24 -13.50
N LYS A 48 -0.98 -3.33 -14.43
CA LYS A 48 -0.58 -1.95 -14.10
C LYS A 48 -1.69 -1.40 -13.24
N VAL A 49 -1.60 -1.61 -11.93
CA VAL A 49 -2.43 -0.92 -10.97
C VAL A 49 -1.97 0.51 -11.11
N ASN A 50 -2.76 1.34 -11.79
CA ASN A 50 -2.66 2.77 -11.67
C ASN A 50 -2.88 3.07 -10.18
N LEU A 51 -1.77 3.08 -9.43
CA LEU A 51 -1.69 3.79 -8.17
C LEU A 51 -1.96 5.24 -8.56
N ILE A 52 -3.22 5.63 -8.37
CA ILE A 52 -3.64 7.01 -8.44
C ILE A 52 -2.75 7.73 -7.44
N TRP A 53 -1.85 8.54 -7.98
CA TRP A 53 -1.06 9.50 -7.22
C TRP A 53 -2.06 10.45 -6.56
N ILE A 54 -2.34 10.22 -5.28
CA ILE A 54 -2.97 11.25 -4.46
C ILE A 54 -1.79 12.02 -3.84
N THR A 55 -1.39 13.07 -4.56
CA THR A 55 -0.59 14.18 -4.01
C THR A 55 -1.35 14.84 -2.87
#